data_AF-A0A4R2N9D4-F1
#
_entry.id   AF-A0A4R2N9D4-F1
#
_cell.length_a   1.000
_cell.length_b   1.000
_cell.length_c   1.000
_cell.angle_alpha   90.00
_cell.angle_beta   90.00
_cell.angle_gamma   90.00
#
_symmetry.space_group_name_H-M   'P 1'
#
loop_
_entity.id
_entity.type
_entity.pdbx_description
1 polymer ?
#
loop_
_entity_poly.entity_id
_entity_poly.type
_entity_poly.pdbx_seq_one_letter_code
_entity_poly.pdbx_strand_id
1 'polypeptide(L)'
;MSIKRISIAATILLSLTACGSSGGGSGNVTKPISKVQQTTRTDKAKAEQEAKARAEAEAKAKAEQEAKARAEAEAKAKAEQEAKARAEAEAKAKAEQEAREKAEAEARAKEEARIVQKMKDLIAFAKGKGLSDSDAKEFAEQNVDISNGKEQPALDNFLKEKVLAEAESLKGISNHSYPVDSLTSKTSMLSSSTSNRLTNEQRTHQVIYNQPYSAVLGNYSGFVSYNNSTGYIFDDNRDSSIQVKGLRTEEKALPLQGSATYSGKAFNGTIVGFSGSDEPIEGKLFSGSDEPIEGKLSYNVNFADKTGSGSITGLGNDITLERGTISGTGISANATQSYKWGEYSLGFYGKNAEEVSGKVSFDGKDVVGFGGTRGQIQK
;
A
#
# COMPACT_ATOMS: atom_id res chain seq x y z
N MET A 1 4.18 0.80 0.18
CA MET A 1 3.31 1.12 -0.98
C MET A 1 3.46 2.59 -1.33
N SER A 2 4.08 2.90 -2.47
CA SER A 2 4.12 4.25 -3.03
C SER A 2 3.76 4.13 -4.51
N ILE A 3 2.54 4.56 -4.85
CA ILE A 3 1.97 4.41 -6.19
C ILE A 3 2.21 5.72 -6.94
N LYS A 4 3.20 5.75 -7.85
CA LYS A 4 3.31 6.83 -8.83
C LYS A 4 2.45 6.47 -10.03
N ARG A 5 1.35 7.21 -10.20
CA ARG A 5 0.46 7.16 -11.36
C ARG A 5 1.16 7.81 -12.55
N ILE A 6 1.30 7.08 -13.66
CA ILE A 6 1.62 7.63 -14.98
C ILE A 6 0.28 7.70 -15.74
N SER A 7 -0.20 8.91 -16.01
CA SER A 7 -1.35 9.14 -16.89
C SER A 7 -0.86 9.61 -18.25
N ILE A 8 -1.19 8.82 -19.28
CA ILE A 8 -1.12 9.12 -20.70
C ILE A 8 -2.49 9.65 -21.12
N ALA A 9 -2.56 10.81 -21.79
CA ALA A 9 -3.71 11.26 -22.57
C ALA A 9 -3.19 12.25 -23.63
N ALA A 10 -3.08 11.81 -24.89
CA ALA A 10 -4.12 11.86 -25.92
C ALA A 10 -4.21 13.24 -26.60
N THR A 11 -3.66 13.28 -27.81
CA THR A 11 -3.69 14.32 -28.83
C THR A 11 -5.11 14.60 -29.33
N ILE A 12 -5.47 15.87 -29.53
CA ILE A 12 -6.57 16.27 -30.44
C ILE A 12 -6.11 17.49 -31.25
N LEU A 13 -5.89 17.25 -32.55
CA LEU A 13 -5.85 18.27 -33.61
C LEU A 13 -7.29 18.71 -33.92
N LEU A 14 -7.53 20.00 -34.06
CA LEU A 14 -8.68 20.53 -34.81
C LEU A 14 -8.31 21.89 -35.43
N SER A 15 -8.08 21.86 -36.73
CA SER A 15 -8.11 22.99 -37.64
C SER A 15 -9.52 23.56 -37.76
N LEU A 16 -9.69 24.88 -37.77
CA LEU A 16 -10.85 25.54 -38.37
C LEU A 16 -10.50 26.96 -38.84
N THR A 17 -10.91 27.21 -40.07
CA THR A 17 -10.67 28.38 -40.92
C THR A 17 -11.84 29.37 -40.81
N ALA A 18 -11.55 30.68 -40.74
CA ALA A 18 -12.43 31.80 -41.12
C ALA A 18 -11.50 33.01 -41.32
N CYS A 19 -11.29 33.67 -42.46
CA CYS A 19 -12.10 34.15 -43.59
C CYS A 19 -13.07 35.30 -43.28
N GLY A 20 -12.73 36.48 -43.84
CA GLY A 20 -13.59 37.66 -44.01
C GLY A 20 -13.41 38.74 -42.92
N SER A 21 -13.39 40.05 -43.18
CA SER A 21 -13.72 40.82 -44.38
C SER A 21 -13.48 42.32 -44.12
N SER A 22 -13.31 43.10 -45.20
CA SER A 22 -13.62 44.54 -45.34
C SER A 22 -12.66 45.55 -44.67
N GLY A 23 -11.93 46.43 -45.36
CA GLY A 23 -12.34 47.41 -46.40
C GLY A 23 -12.40 48.81 -45.74
N GLY A 24 -11.95 49.96 -46.24
CA GLY A 24 -11.32 50.44 -47.46
C GLY A 24 -11.33 52.00 -47.39
N GLY A 25 -10.59 52.68 -48.29
CA GLY A 25 -10.77 54.11 -48.66
C GLY A 25 -10.20 55.16 -47.69
N SER A 26 -9.19 55.99 -47.99
CA SER A 26 -8.96 56.95 -49.09
C SER A 26 -9.52 58.37 -48.84
N GLY A 27 -8.60 59.34 -48.89
CA GLY A 27 -8.84 60.75 -49.26
C GLY A 27 -9.03 61.76 -48.12
N ASN A 28 -8.68 63.04 -48.23
CA ASN A 28 -8.00 63.81 -49.27
C ASN A 28 -7.77 65.27 -48.77
N VAL A 29 -7.04 66.06 -49.57
CA VAL A 29 -7.05 67.53 -49.75
C VAL A 29 -6.32 68.39 -48.68
N THR A 30 -5.33 69.21 -49.03
CA THR A 30 -5.59 70.54 -49.63
C THR A 30 -4.33 71.24 -50.14
N LYS A 31 -4.40 71.82 -51.35
CA LYS A 31 -4.03 73.22 -51.61
C LYS A 31 -4.47 73.72 -53.01
N PRO A 32 -5.10 74.91 -53.11
CA PRO A 32 -5.37 75.61 -54.38
C PRO A 32 -4.24 76.64 -54.70
N ILE A 33 -3.80 76.76 -55.96
CA ILE A 33 -4.20 77.67 -57.08
C ILE A 33 -3.46 79.04 -57.13
N SER A 34 -2.75 79.25 -58.27
CA SER A 34 -2.45 80.49 -59.05
C SER A 34 -1.58 81.61 -58.46
N LYS A 35 -0.86 82.49 -59.20
CA LYS A 35 -0.25 82.60 -60.55
C LYS A 35 0.45 83.99 -60.60
N VAL A 36 1.48 84.14 -61.46
CA VAL A 36 2.04 85.38 -62.09
C VAL A 36 3.01 86.30 -61.30
N GLN A 37 4.24 86.49 -61.83
CA GLN A 37 4.81 87.73 -62.45
C GLN A 37 6.37 87.71 -62.38
N GLN A 38 7.11 87.35 -63.45
CA GLN A 38 7.68 88.15 -64.55
C GLN A 38 9.06 88.83 -64.26
N THR A 39 10.11 88.32 -64.93
CA THR A 39 11.32 89.00 -65.54
C THR A 39 12.32 89.75 -64.64
N THR A 40 13.66 89.65 -64.77
CA THR A 40 14.54 89.78 -65.95
C THR A 40 16.01 89.41 -65.60
N ARG A 41 16.77 88.91 -66.61
CA ARG A 41 18.24 89.08 -66.84
C ARG A 41 19.19 88.41 -65.81
N THR A 42 20.32 87.78 -66.13
CA THR A 42 21.25 87.90 -67.27
C THR A 42 21.98 86.57 -67.47
N ASP A 43 22.37 86.37 -68.72
CA ASP A 43 23.23 85.32 -69.25
C ASP A 43 24.57 85.16 -68.48
N LYS A 44 24.76 84.00 -67.86
CA LYS A 44 26.02 83.22 -67.92
C LYS A 44 25.73 81.78 -67.51
N ALA A 45 25.02 81.13 -68.40
CA ALA A 45 24.55 79.77 -68.29
C ALA A 45 25.70 78.76 -68.53
N LYS A 46 25.67 77.69 -67.72
CA LYS A 46 25.45 76.30 -68.20
C LYS A 46 26.60 75.41 -68.65
N ALA A 47 27.87 75.81 -68.71
CA ALA A 47 28.90 74.84 -69.10
C ALA A 47 29.45 73.99 -67.93
N GLU A 48 29.55 74.54 -66.72
CA GLU A 48 30.37 73.93 -65.66
C GLU A 48 29.57 73.17 -64.58
N GLN A 49 28.27 73.47 -64.45
CA GLN A 49 27.37 72.80 -63.50
C GLN A 49 26.68 71.56 -64.11
N GLU A 50 26.59 71.46 -65.44
CA GLU A 50 25.98 70.32 -66.15
C GLU A 50 26.98 69.17 -66.40
N ALA A 51 28.28 69.47 -66.50
CA ALA A 51 29.35 68.46 -66.62
C ALA A 51 29.67 67.77 -65.29
N LYS A 52 29.71 68.50 -64.16
CA LYS A 52 29.88 67.89 -62.82
C LYS A 52 28.66 67.06 -62.39
N ALA A 53 27.45 67.51 -62.71
CA ALA A 53 26.23 66.79 -62.37
C ALA A 53 26.07 65.47 -63.16
N ARG A 54 26.50 65.41 -64.44
CA ARG A 54 26.50 64.15 -65.21
C ARG A 54 27.61 63.18 -64.80
N ALA A 55 28.81 63.67 -64.48
CA ALA A 55 29.91 62.81 -64.00
C ALA A 55 29.66 62.22 -62.61
N GLU A 56 29.08 62.98 -61.67
CA GLU A 56 28.67 62.45 -60.36
C GLU A 56 27.47 61.51 -60.44
N ALA A 57 26.52 61.77 -61.35
CA ALA A 57 25.36 60.89 -61.55
C ALA A 57 25.77 59.54 -62.16
N GLU A 58 26.70 59.53 -63.11
CA GLU A 58 27.16 58.29 -63.76
C GLU A 58 28.11 57.48 -62.85
N ALA A 59 28.95 58.14 -62.04
CA ALA A 59 29.78 57.48 -61.03
C ALA A 59 28.93 56.91 -59.87
N LYS A 60 27.89 57.63 -59.40
CA LYS A 60 26.92 57.09 -58.43
C LYS A 60 26.11 55.93 -59.00
N ALA A 61 25.68 56.01 -60.26
CA ALA A 61 24.91 54.92 -60.88
C ALA A 61 25.73 53.63 -61.05
N LYS A 62 27.01 53.72 -61.43
CA LYS A 62 27.90 52.55 -61.48
C LYS A 62 28.25 52.02 -60.09
N ALA A 63 28.52 52.89 -59.12
CA ALA A 63 28.78 52.47 -57.74
C ALA A 63 27.55 51.82 -57.09
N GLU A 64 26.35 52.30 -57.39
CA GLU A 64 25.09 51.76 -56.88
C GLU A 64 24.71 50.44 -57.56
N GLN A 65 25.00 50.27 -58.87
CA GLN A 65 24.85 48.97 -59.55
C GLN A 65 25.87 47.94 -59.07
N GLU A 66 27.14 48.31 -58.87
CA GLU A 66 28.17 47.39 -58.37
C GLU A 66 27.93 47.01 -56.89
N ALA A 67 27.46 47.95 -56.07
CA ALA A 67 27.02 47.68 -54.70
C ALA A 67 25.78 46.78 -54.64
N LYS A 68 24.79 46.99 -55.52
CA LYS A 68 23.63 46.08 -55.63
C LYS A 68 24.04 44.69 -56.10
N ALA A 69 24.93 44.57 -57.10
CA ALA A 69 25.41 43.29 -57.60
C ALA A 69 26.22 42.51 -56.55
N ARG A 70 27.08 43.19 -55.77
CA ARG A 70 27.79 42.57 -54.63
C ARG A 70 26.85 42.19 -53.50
N ALA A 71 25.85 43.02 -53.18
CA ALA A 71 24.87 42.72 -52.14
C ALA A 71 23.96 41.54 -52.52
N GLU A 72 23.52 41.43 -53.78
CA GLU A 72 22.78 40.26 -54.26
C GLU A 72 23.64 38.99 -54.28
N ALA A 73 24.91 39.09 -54.70
CA ALA A 73 25.83 37.95 -54.69
C ALA A 73 26.13 37.47 -53.26
N GLU A 74 26.35 38.38 -52.31
CA GLU A 74 26.57 38.04 -50.89
C GLU A 74 25.30 37.49 -50.23
N ALA A 75 24.13 38.05 -50.55
CA ALA A 75 22.84 37.54 -50.07
C ALA A 75 22.54 36.13 -50.60
N LYS A 76 22.82 35.86 -51.89
CA LYS A 76 22.70 34.52 -52.47
C LYS A 76 23.69 33.53 -51.83
N ALA A 77 24.94 33.93 -51.63
CA ALA A 77 25.95 33.08 -51.01
C ALA A 77 25.63 32.75 -49.54
N LYS A 78 25.13 33.73 -48.76
CA LYS A 78 24.64 33.50 -47.39
C LYS A 78 23.40 32.60 -47.37
N ALA A 79 22.44 32.83 -48.26
CA ALA A 79 21.24 32.00 -48.36
C ALA A 79 21.57 30.55 -48.73
N GLU A 80 22.54 30.33 -49.63
CA GLU A 80 22.96 28.98 -50.04
C GLU A 80 23.77 28.27 -48.94
N GLN A 81 24.64 28.98 -48.21
CA GLN A 81 25.31 28.43 -47.03
C GLN A 81 24.33 28.10 -45.89
N GLU A 82 23.36 28.98 -45.62
CA GLU A 82 22.36 28.75 -44.57
C GLU A 82 21.43 27.57 -44.93
N ALA A 83 21.05 27.45 -46.21
CA ALA A 83 20.28 26.31 -46.71
C ALA A 83 21.06 24.99 -46.60
N LYS A 84 22.36 24.97 -46.96
CA LYS A 84 23.21 23.77 -46.77
C LYS A 84 23.40 23.42 -45.29
N ALA A 85 23.64 24.41 -44.43
CA ALA A 85 23.81 24.19 -43.00
C ALA A 85 22.53 23.67 -42.33
N ARG A 86 21.35 24.20 -42.72
CA ARG A 86 20.05 23.67 -42.26
C ARG A 86 19.79 22.25 -42.77
N ALA A 87 20.10 21.96 -44.02
CA ALA A 87 19.95 20.62 -44.60
C ALA A 87 20.87 19.58 -43.93
N GLU A 88 22.13 19.91 -43.65
CA GLU A 88 23.04 19.05 -42.88
C GLU A 88 22.59 18.85 -41.43
N ALA A 89 22.14 19.93 -40.76
CA ALA A 89 21.63 19.84 -39.39
C ALA A 89 20.37 18.98 -39.31
N GLU A 90 19.44 19.12 -40.26
CA GLU A 90 18.21 18.31 -40.33
C GLU A 90 18.51 16.84 -40.66
N ALA A 91 19.44 16.58 -41.60
CA ALA A 91 19.87 15.23 -41.93
C ALA A 91 20.55 14.54 -40.73
N LYS A 92 21.41 15.26 -39.99
CA LYS A 92 22.07 14.75 -38.80
C LYS A 92 21.09 14.50 -37.66
N ALA A 93 20.11 15.39 -37.46
CA ALA A 93 19.05 15.21 -36.46
C ALA A 93 18.15 14.00 -36.77
N LYS A 94 17.77 13.81 -38.05
CA LYS A 94 17.01 12.62 -38.49
C LYS A 94 17.79 11.33 -38.29
N ALA A 95 19.07 11.29 -38.66
CA ALA A 95 19.93 10.12 -38.47
C ALA A 95 20.15 9.78 -36.98
N GLU A 96 20.31 10.80 -36.12
CA GLU A 96 20.45 10.59 -34.67
C GLU A 96 19.13 10.12 -34.04
N GLN A 97 17.98 10.63 -34.50
CA GLN A 97 16.67 10.18 -34.04
C GLN A 97 16.40 8.72 -34.44
N GLU A 98 16.63 8.33 -35.70
CA GLU A 98 16.49 6.93 -36.14
C GLU A 98 17.42 5.99 -35.37
N ALA A 99 18.67 6.39 -35.11
CA ALA A 99 19.61 5.59 -34.34
C ALA A 99 19.14 5.40 -32.88
N ARG A 100 18.59 6.45 -32.25
CA ARG A 100 18.03 6.38 -30.89
C ARG A 100 16.78 5.49 -30.84
N GLU A 101 15.84 5.65 -31.76
CA GLU A 101 14.62 4.84 -31.84
C GLU A 101 14.94 3.36 -32.06
N LYS A 102 15.91 3.05 -32.93
CA LYS A 102 16.36 1.66 -33.15
C LYS A 102 17.03 1.07 -31.91
N ALA A 103 17.88 1.82 -31.22
CA ALA A 103 18.53 1.37 -29.99
C ALA A 103 17.51 1.15 -28.86
N GLU A 104 16.51 2.03 -28.75
CA GLU A 104 15.44 1.89 -27.75
C GLU A 104 14.54 0.68 -28.06
N ALA A 105 14.17 0.47 -29.32
CA ALA A 105 13.40 -0.71 -29.73
C ALA A 105 14.16 -2.01 -29.47
N GLU A 106 15.46 -2.06 -29.76
CA GLU A 106 16.29 -3.24 -29.47
C GLU A 106 16.43 -3.49 -27.95
N ALA A 107 16.60 -2.43 -27.15
CA ALA A 107 16.65 -2.53 -25.70
C ALA A 107 15.33 -3.05 -25.10
N ARG A 108 14.19 -2.52 -25.58
CA ARG A 108 12.84 -3.00 -25.19
C ARG A 108 12.63 -4.46 -25.57
N ALA A 109 12.97 -4.86 -26.80
CA ALA A 109 12.84 -6.24 -27.24
C ALA A 109 13.72 -7.22 -26.43
N LYS A 110 14.95 -6.82 -26.09
CA LYS A 110 15.83 -7.61 -25.21
C LYS A 110 15.25 -7.75 -23.81
N GLU A 111 14.69 -6.68 -23.26
CA GLU A 111 14.09 -6.71 -21.93
C GLU A 111 12.79 -7.53 -21.89
N GLU A 112 11.92 -7.39 -22.90
CA GLU A 112 10.73 -8.24 -23.05
C GLU A 112 11.11 -9.72 -23.17
N ALA A 113 12.11 -10.06 -23.98
CA ALA A 113 12.60 -11.44 -24.09
C ALA A 113 13.17 -11.95 -22.77
N ARG A 114 13.91 -11.11 -22.03
CA ARG A 114 14.43 -11.44 -20.69
C ARG A 114 13.28 -11.72 -19.71
N ILE A 115 12.26 -10.87 -19.70
CA ILE A 115 11.08 -10.99 -18.84
C ILE A 115 10.32 -12.27 -19.17
N VAL A 116 10.03 -12.55 -20.45
CA VAL A 116 9.32 -13.76 -20.88
C VAL A 116 10.08 -15.01 -20.47
N GLN A 117 11.40 -15.03 -20.66
CA GLN A 117 12.23 -16.15 -20.24
C GLN A 117 12.24 -16.31 -18.71
N LYS A 118 12.43 -15.22 -17.97
CA LYS A 118 12.43 -15.25 -16.49
C LYS A 118 11.09 -15.71 -15.93
N MET A 119 9.96 -15.26 -16.49
CA MET A 119 8.64 -15.76 -16.12
C MET A 119 8.51 -17.26 -16.36
N LYS A 120 8.95 -17.75 -17.53
CA LYS A 120 8.92 -19.18 -17.84
C LYS A 120 9.74 -20.01 -16.83
N ASP A 121 10.92 -19.51 -16.47
CA ASP A 121 11.81 -20.18 -15.51
C ASP A 121 11.20 -20.18 -14.10
N LEU A 122 10.62 -19.06 -13.65
CA LEU A 122 9.94 -18.96 -12.35
C LEU A 122 8.69 -19.85 -12.27
N ILE A 123 7.89 -19.92 -13.34
CA ILE A 123 6.74 -20.83 -13.43
C ILE A 123 7.21 -22.28 -13.33
N ALA A 124 8.24 -22.66 -14.08
CA ALA A 124 8.79 -24.02 -14.05
C ALA A 124 9.35 -24.37 -12.66
N PHE A 125 10.05 -23.43 -12.02
CA PHE A 125 10.54 -23.56 -10.66
C PHE A 125 9.40 -23.79 -9.66
N ALA A 126 8.38 -22.94 -9.67
CA ALA A 126 7.23 -23.04 -8.77
C ALA A 126 6.43 -24.34 -8.97
N LYS A 127 6.16 -24.73 -10.22
CA LYS A 127 5.52 -26.02 -10.53
C LYS A 127 6.35 -27.20 -10.05
N GLY A 128 7.68 -27.13 -10.21
CA GLY A 128 8.61 -28.13 -9.69
C GLY A 128 8.58 -28.26 -8.15
N LYS A 129 8.07 -27.24 -7.45
CA LYS A 129 7.85 -27.21 -6.00
C LYS A 129 6.41 -27.57 -5.59
N GLY A 130 5.57 -27.96 -6.55
CA GLY A 130 4.23 -28.46 -6.31
C GLY A 130 3.12 -27.40 -6.36
N LEU A 131 3.41 -26.17 -6.80
CA LEU A 131 2.36 -25.15 -6.99
C LEU A 131 1.46 -25.51 -8.18
N SER A 132 0.20 -25.10 -8.08
CA SER A 132 -0.76 -25.19 -9.19
C SER A 132 -0.33 -24.30 -10.37
N ASP A 133 -0.88 -24.54 -11.56
CA ASP A 133 -0.63 -23.70 -12.73
C ASP A 133 -0.98 -22.23 -12.49
N SER A 134 -2.05 -21.97 -11.74
CA SER A 134 -2.48 -20.62 -11.38
C SER A 134 -1.52 -19.96 -10.40
N ASP A 135 -1.16 -20.65 -9.32
CA ASP A 135 -0.28 -20.09 -8.29
C ASP A 135 1.15 -19.93 -8.79
N ALA A 136 1.63 -20.83 -9.65
CA ALA A 136 2.95 -20.71 -10.27
C ALA A 136 3.04 -19.49 -11.19
N LYS A 137 1.96 -19.18 -11.92
CA LYS A 137 1.88 -17.98 -12.75
C LYS A 137 1.87 -16.71 -11.88
N GLU A 138 1.04 -16.68 -10.85
CA GLU A 138 0.98 -15.55 -9.91
C GLU A 138 2.33 -15.31 -9.21
N PHE A 139 2.99 -16.37 -8.75
CA PHE A 139 4.34 -16.29 -8.18
C PHE A 139 5.33 -15.65 -9.16
N ALA A 140 5.33 -16.09 -10.42
CA ALA A 140 6.22 -15.56 -11.45
C ALA A 140 5.94 -14.09 -11.78
N GLU A 141 4.68 -13.68 -11.82
CA GLU A 141 4.28 -12.28 -12.03
C GLU A 141 4.74 -11.37 -10.89
N GLN A 142 4.63 -11.82 -9.63
CA GLN A 142 5.06 -11.04 -8.46
C GLN A 142 6.58 -10.97 -8.31
N ASN A 143 7.32 -11.90 -8.92
CA ASN A 143 8.76 -12.07 -8.70
C ASN A 143 9.59 -11.97 -9.98
N VAL A 144 9.06 -11.38 -11.06
CA VAL A 144 9.74 -11.32 -12.36
C VAL A 144 11.10 -10.61 -12.32
N ASP A 145 11.25 -9.64 -11.41
CA ASP A 145 12.49 -8.87 -11.21
C ASP A 145 13.37 -9.44 -10.08
N ILE A 146 13.05 -10.63 -9.58
CA ILE A 146 13.83 -11.23 -8.51
C ILE A 146 15.25 -11.54 -8.95
N SER A 147 16.22 -11.20 -8.11
CA SER A 147 17.62 -11.54 -8.31
C SER A 147 17.82 -13.06 -8.35
N ASN A 148 18.75 -13.52 -9.20
CA ASN A 148 19.08 -14.93 -9.32
C ASN A 148 19.54 -15.51 -7.97
N GLY A 149 19.08 -16.72 -7.66
CA GLY A 149 19.38 -17.42 -6.41
C GLY A 149 18.47 -17.03 -5.23
N LYS A 150 17.46 -16.18 -5.44
CA LYS A 150 16.47 -15.78 -4.43
C LYS A 150 15.08 -16.41 -4.67
N GLU A 151 14.95 -17.31 -5.63
CA GLU A 151 13.69 -17.94 -6.02
C GLU A 151 13.06 -18.73 -4.86
N GLN A 152 13.86 -19.49 -4.10
CA GLN A 152 13.34 -20.29 -2.98
C GLN A 152 12.82 -19.41 -1.82
N PRO A 153 13.59 -18.44 -1.28
CA PRO A 153 13.07 -17.53 -0.26
C PRO A 153 11.81 -16.77 -0.68
N ALA A 154 11.72 -16.36 -1.95
CA ALA A 154 10.52 -15.71 -2.46
C ALA A 154 9.33 -16.65 -2.54
N LEU A 155 9.56 -17.91 -2.94
CA LEU A 155 8.50 -18.92 -2.95
C LEU A 155 8.00 -19.21 -1.53
N ASP A 156 8.92 -19.32 -0.57
CA ASP A 156 8.57 -19.54 0.83
C ASP A 156 7.73 -18.37 1.38
N ASN A 157 8.08 -17.12 1.03
CA ASN A 157 7.30 -15.95 1.40
C ASN A 157 5.93 -15.91 0.70
N PHE A 158 5.88 -16.20 -0.60
CA PHE A 158 4.62 -16.27 -1.36
C PHE A 158 3.65 -17.29 -0.76
N LEU A 159 4.14 -18.49 -0.44
CA LEU A 159 3.32 -19.52 0.21
C LEU A 159 2.86 -19.09 1.60
N LYS A 160 3.73 -18.45 2.39
CA LYS A 160 3.37 -17.89 3.70
C LYS A 160 2.25 -16.85 3.58
N GLU A 161 2.36 -15.91 2.64
CA GLU A 161 1.35 -14.88 2.41
C GLU A 161 0.01 -15.48 1.95
N LYS A 162 0.03 -16.49 1.08
CA LYS A 162 -1.17 -17.23 0.67
C LYS A 162 -1.87 -17.90 1.85
N VAL A 163 -1.10 -18.57 2.71
CA VAL A 163 -1.64 -19.23 3.91
C VAL A 163 -2.21 -18.21 4.89
N LEU A 164 -1.54 -17.05 5.07
CA LEU A 164 -2.07 -15.97 5.91
C LEU A 164 -3.36 -15.38 5.34
N ALA A 165 -3.45 -15.18 4.02
CA ALA A 165 -4.67 -14.71 3.36
C ALA A 165 -5.83 -15.72 3.49
N GLU A 166 -5.55 -17.02 3.35
CA GLU A 166 -6.51 -18.10 3.61
C GLU A 166 -7.03 -18.01 5.06
N ALA A 167 -6.12 -17.88 6.03
CA ALA A 167 -6.47 -17.77 7.43
C ALA A 167 -7.30 -16.51 7.73
N GLU A 168 -6.93 -15.34 7.18
CA GLU A 168 -7.71 -14.10 7.30
C GLU A 168 -9.16 -14.28 6.82
N SER A 169 -9.34 -14.89 5.66
CA SER A 169 -10.69 -15.21 5.15
C SER A 169 -11.46 -16.12 6.09
N LEU A 170 -10.81 -17.13 6.69
CA LEU A 170 -11.45 -18.08 7.61
C LEU A 170 -11.77 -17.48 8.98
N LYS A 171 -10.98 -16.52 9.46
CA LYS A 171 -11.26 -15.80 10.72
C LYS A 171 -12.53 -14.95 10.62
N GLY A 172 -12.84 -14.44 9.44
CA GLY A 172 -14.04 -13.63 9.19
C GLY A 172 -14.00 -12.26 9.88
N ILE A 173 -12.80 -11.76 10.15
CA ILE A 173 -12.51 -10.44 10.72
C ILE A 173 -11.42 -9.76 9.89
N SER A 174 -11.38 -8.43 9.89
CA SER A 174 -10.35 -7.65 9.20
C SER A 174 -9.19 -7.32 10.12
N ASN A 175 -7.95 -7.61 9.68
CA ASN A 175 -6.73 -7.21 10.39
C ASN A 175 -6.59 -5.68 10.54
N HIS A 176 -7.26 -4.89 9.68
CA HIS A 176 -7.27 -3.44 9.80
C HIS A 176 -8.06 -2.95 11.02
N SER A 177 -9.22 -3.57 11.28
CA SER A 177 -10.07 -3.24 12.44
C SER A 177 -9.60 -3.95 13.71
N TYR A 178 -8.98 -5.11 13.55
CA TYR A 178 -8.55 -5.98 14.64
C TYR A 178 -7.09 -6.39 14.39
N PRO A 179 -6.11 -5.60 14.86
CA PRO A 179 -4.70 -5.89 14.60
C PRO A 179 -4.28 -7.28 15.11
N VAL A 180 -3.38 -7.93 14.38
CA VAL A 180 -2.81 -9.22 14.79
C VAL A 180 -2.03 -9.06 16.11
N ASP A 181 -2.07 -10.09 16.95
CA ASP A 181 -1.49 -10.20 18.29
C ASP A 181 -2.04 -9.17 19.31
N SER A 182 -3.22 -8.61 19.03
CA SER A 182 -3.89 -7.64 19.90
C SER A 182 -5.22 -8.16 20.46
N LEU A 183 -5.51 -7.75 21.69
CA LEU A 183 -6.86 -7.81 22.25
C LEU A 183 -7.56 -6.50 21.90
N THR A 184 -8.72 -6.64 21.29
CA THR A 184 -9.58 -5.53 20.93
C THR A 184 -10.95 -5.75 21.55
N SER A 185 -11.65 -4.67 21.84
CA SER A 185 -12.97 -4.75 22.43
C SER A 185 -13.91 -3.75 21.82
N LYS A 186 -15.20 -4.07 21.94
CA LYS A 186 -16.28 -3.15 21.66
C LYS A 186 -17.32 -3.29 22.76
N THR A 187 -17.59 -2.18 23.42
CA THR A 187 -18.59 -2.12 24.49
C THR A 187 -19.84 -1.39 23.99
N SER A 188 -20.99 -1.92 24.33
CA SER A 188 -22.24 -1.18 24.41
C SER A 188 -22.72 -1.25 25.86
N MET A 189 -22.50 -0.17 26.59
CA MET A 189 -22.75 -0.12 28.03
C MET A 189 -24.17 0.35 28.32
N LEU A 190 -24.84 -0.33 29.26
CA LEU A 190 -26.16 0.07 29.75
C LEU A 190 -26.06 0.75 31.12
N SER A 191 -25.27 0.20 32.04
CA SER A 191 -24.98 0.81 33.34
C SER A 191 -23.65 0.31 33.93
N SER A 192 -22.98 1.14 34.72
CA SER A 192 -21.77 0.76 35.45
C SER A 192 -21.61 1.59 36.72
N SER A 193 -21.09 0.96 37.76
CA SER A 193 -20.69 1.58 39.01
C SER A 193 -19.33 1.03 39.42
N THR A 194 -18.41 1.92 39.76
CA THR A 194 -17.08 1.53 40.23
C THR A 194 -16.80 2.22 41.56
N SER A 195 -16.39 1.43 42.55
CA SER A 195 -15.90 1.92 43.85
C SER A 195 -14.59 1.23 44.15
N ASN A 196 -13.50 2.00 44.23
CA ASN A 196 -12.13 1.46 44.29
C ASN A 196 -11.88 0.46 43.15
N ARG A 197 -11.48 -0.76 43.50
CA ARG A 197 -11.21 -1.85 42.56
C ARG A 197 -12.44 -2.69 42.20
N LEU A 198 -13.60 -2.42 42.79
CA LEU A 198 -14.83 -3.17 42.52
C LEU A 198 -15.63 -2.44 41.44
N THR A 199 -15.89 -3.14 40.33
CA THR A 199 -16.80 -2.68 39.28
C THR A 199 -18.01 -3.61 39.21
N ASN A 200 -19.20 -3.03 39.24
CA ASN A 200 -20.46 -3.71 38.95
C ASN A 200 -21.08 -3.07 37.72
N GLU A 201 -21.36 -3.85 36.69
CA GLU A 201 -21.86 -3.32 35.43
C GLU A 201 -22.83 -4.26 34.72
N GLN A 202 -23.69 -3.67 33.90
CA GLN A 202 -24.54 -4.35 32.93
C GLN A 202 -24.17 -3.87 31.53
N ARG A 203 -23.70 -4.79 30.69
CA ARG A 203 -23.23 -4.42 29.35
C ARG A 203 -23.39 -5.54 28.35
N THR A 204 -23.33 -5.17 27.08
CA THR A 204 -22.92 -6.07 26.00
C THR A 204 -21.48 -5.73 25.60
N HIS A 205 -20.59 -6.70 25.67
CA HIS A 205 -19.17 -6.50 25.45
C HIS A 205 -18.62 -7.62 24.57
N GLN A 206 -17.94 -7.22 23.51
CA GLN A 206 -17.22 -8.12 22.63
C GLN A 206 -15.72 -7.95 22.86
N VAL A 207 -15.00 -9.05 22.98
CA VAL A 207 -13.54 -9.09 23.00
C VAL A 207 -13.06 -10.02 21.91
N ILE A 208 -12.09 -9.56 21.12
CA ILE A 208 -11.48 -10.32 20.04
C ILE A 208 -9.98 -10.38 20.27
N TYR A 209 -9.45 -11.60 20.34
CA TYR A 209 -8.02 -11.86 20.23
C TYR A 209 -7.73 -12.37 18.83
N ASN A 210 -7.04 -11.56 18.02
CA ASN A 210 -6.66 -11.93 16.65
C ASN A 210 -5.21 -12.40 16.62
N GLN A 211 -4.96 -13.63 16.18
CA GLN A 211 -3.63 -14.19 15.92
C GLN A 211 -3.44 -14.34 14.40
N PRO A 212 -2.21 -14.60 13.91
CA PRO A 212 -1.97 -14.80 12.48
C PRO A 212 -2.93 -15.81 11.82
N TYR A 213 -3.08 -17.01 12.38
CA TYR A 213 -3.85 -18.11 11.78
C TYR A 213 -5.24 -18.32 12.40
N SER A 214 -5.49 -17.78 13.58
CA SER A 214 -6.74 -17.95 14.33
C SER A 214 -7.22 -16.68 15.03
N ALA A 215 -8.51 -16.66 15.41
CA ALA A 215 -9.08 -15.60 16.21
C ALA A 215 -10.09 -16.17 17.21
N VAL A 216 -10.10 -15.60 18.41
CA VAL A 216 -11.02 -15.93 19.50
C VAL A 216 -11.95 -14.75 19.71
N LEU A 217 -13.24 -14.96 19.49
CA LEU A 217 -14.28 -13.95 19.57
C LEU A 217 -15.19 -14.28 20.75
N GLY A 218 -15.08 -13.53 21.85
CA GLY A 218 -15.98 -13.66 22.99
C GLY A 218 -17.02 -12.56 23.01
N ASN A 219 -18.28 -12.94 23.10
CA ASN A 219 -19.41 -12.04 23.31
C ASN A 219 -19.96 -12.30 24.71
N TYR A 220 -20.10 -11.24 25.49
CA TYR A 220 -20.58 -11.26 26.86
C TYR A 220 -21.73 -10.27 27.00
N SER A 221 -22.87 -10.70 27.52
CA SER A 221 -24.03 -9.84 27.72
C SER A 221 -24.68 -10.11 29.06
N GLY A 222 -24.90 -9.08 29.87
CA GLY A 222 -25.56 -9.22 31.18
C GLY A 222 -24.80 -8.55 32.30
N PHE A 223 -25.04 -9.01 33.53
CA PHE A 223 -24.49 -8.43 34.75
C PHE A 223 -23.20 -9.12 35.18
N VAL A 224 -22.19 -8.33 35.57
CA VAL A 224 -20.95 -8.85 36.14
C VAL A 224 -20.45 -7.95 37.27
N SER A 225 -19.88 -8.59 38.29
CA SER A 225 -19.17 -7.94 39.38
C SER A 225 -17.74 -8.45 39.41
N TYR A 226 -16.75 -7.56 39.31
CA TYR A 226 -15.35 -7.97 39.19
C TYR A 226 -14.36 -6.96 39.77
N ASN A 227 -13.14 -7.44 40.00
CA ASN A 227 -12.01 -6.63 40.39
C ASN A 227 -11.35 -6.04 39.14
N ASN A 228 -11.49 -4.73 38.93
CA ASN A 228 -11.04 -4.03 37.73
C ASN A 228 -9.52 -3.82 37.64
N SER A 229 -8.76 -4.31 38.63
CA SER A 229 -7.30 -4.33 38.61
C SER A 229 -6.74 -5.73 38.33
N THR A 230 -7.50 -6.80 38.61
CA THR A 230 -7.00 -8.19 38.50
C THR A 230 -7.81 -9.06 37.55
N GLY A 231 -9.00 -8.62 37.15
CA GLY A 231 -9.93 -9.40 36.33
C GLY A 231 -10.64 -10.52 37.11
N TYR A 232 -10.46 -10.61 38.43
CA TYR A 232 -11.17 -11.57 39.26
C TYR A 232 -12.67 -11.29 39.25
N ILE A 233 -13.49 -12.28 38.85
CA ILE A 233 -14.94 -12.16 38.81
C ILE A 233 -15.55 -12.67 40.12
N PHE A 234 -16.26 -11.79 40.83
CA PHE A 234 -16.99 -12.10 42.06
C PHE A 234 -18.34 -12.76 41.76
N ASP A 235 -19.07 -12.21 40.79
CA ASP A 235 -20.38 -12.71 40.34
C ASP A 235 -20.48 -12.54 38.81
N ASP A 236 -20.96 -13.58 38.13
CA ASP A 236 -21.08 -13.63 36.67
C ASP A 236 -22.45 -14.13 36.24
N ASN A 237 -23.38 -13.18 36.05
CA ASN A 237 -24.69 -13.44 35.48
C ASN A 237 -24.77 -12.97 34.03
N ARG A 238 -23.66 -13.07 33.29
CA ARG A 238 -23.64 -12.84 31.85
C ARG A 238 -24.06 -14.12 31.11
N ASP A 239 -24.70 -13.92 29.98
CA ASP A 239 -24.73 -14.85 28.88
C ASP A 239 -23.46 -14.65 28.05
N SER A 240 -22.73 -15.73 27.83
CA SER A 240 -21.44 -15.69 27.16
C SER A 240 -21.37 -16.72 26.03
N SER A 241 -20.73 -16.31 24.94
CA SER A 241 -20.45 -17.18 23.81
C SER A 241 -19.07 -16.87 23.26
N ILE A 242 -18.19 -17.87 23.28
CA ILE A 242 -16.83 -17.77 22.75
C ILE A 242 -16.70 -18.68 21.53
N GLN A 243 -16.39 -18.05 20.40
CA GLN A 243 -16.15 -18.73 19.13
C GLN A 243 -14.68 -18.64 18.75
N VAL A 244 -14.14 -19.75 18.23
CA VAL A 244 -12.78 -19.78 17.70
C VAL A 244 -12.87 -20.05 16.20
N LYS A 245 -12.27 -19.15 15.41
CA LYS A 245 -12.23 -19.23 13.94
C LYS A 245 -10.79 -19.17 13.45
N GLY A 246 -10.54 -19.66 12.24
CA GLY A 246 -9.22 -19.65 11.64
C GLY A 246 -8.90 -20.90 10.84
N LEU A 247 -7.68 -20.94 10.32
CA LEU A 247 -7.15 -22.06 9.55
C LEU A 247 -6.79 -23.21 10.49
N ARG A 248 -7.68 -24.19 10.65
CA ARG A 248 -7.44 -25.41 11.44
C ARG A 248 -6.26 -26.19 10.87
N THR A 249 -5.35 -26.63 11.74
CA THR A 249 -4.27 -27.55 11.34
C THR A 249 -4.86 -28.90 10.94
N GLU A 250 -4.39 -29.46 9.83
CA GLU A 250 -4.75 -30.81 9.44
C GLU A 250 -4.13 -31.83 10.39
N GLU A 251 -4.85 -32.90 10.74
CA GLU A 251 -4.37 -33.91 11.69
C GLU A 251 -3.02 -34.54 11.28
N LYS A 252 -2.84 -34.80 9.97
CA LYS A 252 -1.58 -35.33 9.42
C LYS A 252 -0.41 -34.34 9.45
N ALA A 253 -0.69 -33.05 9.67
CA ALA A 253 0.30 -31.98 9.70
C ALA A 253 0.73 -31.61 11.13
N LEU A 254 0.12 -32.24 12.16
CA LEU A 254 0.61 -32.13 13.52
C LEU A 254 2.02 -32.72 13.62
N PRO A 255 2.95 -32.08 14.35
CA PRO A 255 4.23 -32.69 14.67
C PRO A 255 4.02 -34.07 15.31
N LEU A 256 4.88 -35.04 14.95
CA LEU A 256 4.78 -36.42 15.44
C LEU A 256 5.61 -36.66 16.70
N GLN A 257 6.58 -35.79 16.99
CA GLN A 257 7.54 -35.94 18.08
C GLN A 257 7.93 -34.58 18.66
N GLY A 258 8.54 -34.61 19.83
CA GLY A 258 9.00 -33.45 20.57
C GLY A 258 7.89 -32.78 21.37
N SER A 259 8.24 -31.69 22.02
CA SER A 259 7.33 -30.87 22.80
C SER A 259 7.49 -29.39 22.48
N ALA A 260 6.44 -28.61 22.68
CA ALA A 260 6.47 -27.17 22.51
C ALA A 260 5.58 -26.47 23.54
N THR A 261 6.00 -25.29 23.95
CA THR A 261 5.18 -24.38 24.75
C THR A 261 4.55 -23.34 23.86
N TYR A 262 3.23 -23.20 23.96
CA TYR A 262 2.44 -22.13 23.36
C TYR A 262 2.23 -21.04 24.39
N SER A 263 2.56 -19.81 24.02
CA SER A 263 2.42 -18.64 24.88
C SER A 263 1.56 -17.60 24.20
N GLY A 264 0.68 -16.95 24.94
CA GLY A 264 -0.17 -15.91 24.38
C GLY A 264 -1.08 -15.27 25.41
N LYS A 265 -2.26 -14.84 24.96
CA LYS A 265 -3.17 -14.01 25.73
C LYS A 265 -4.47 -14.73 26.03
N ALA A 266 -5.12 -14.29 27.10
CA ALA A 266 -6.44 -14.73 27.49
C ALA A 266 -7.30 -13.54 27.92
N PHE A 267 -8.62 -13.70 27.93
CA PHE A 267 -9.56 -12.68 28.37
C PHE A 267 -10.85 -13.32 28.90
N ASN A 268 -11.49 -12.66 29.86
CA ASN A 268 -12.79 -13.08 30.41
C ASN A 268 -13.89 -12.01 30.24
N GLY A 269 -13.62 -11.02 29.38
CA GLY A 269 -14.53 -9.91 29.10
C GLY A 269 -14.70 -8.95 30.27
N THR A 270 -13.70 -8.78 31.14
CA THR A 270 -13.60 -7.68 32.12
C THR A 270 -12.68 -6.58 31.56
N ILE A 271 -12.83 -5.33 32.02
CA ILE A 271 -12.01 -4.19 31.57
C ILE A 271 -11.24 -3.55 32.73
N VAL A 272 -10.10 -2.93 32.41
CA VAL A 272 -9.29 -2.22 33.41
C VAL A 272 -10.05 -1.05 34.02
N GLY A 273 -9.92 -0.88 35.33
CA GLY A 273 -10.44 0.30 36.04
C GLY A 273 -9.50 1.48 35.88
N PHE A 274 -10.04 2.70 35.98
CA PHE A 274 -9.25 3.92 35.95
C PHE A 274 -8.25 3.96 37.13
N SER A 275 -6.94 3.93 36.86
CA SER A 275 -5.91 4.29 37.82
C SER A 275 -5.86 5.81 37.93
N GLY A 276 -6.41 6.37 39.01
CA GLY A 276 -6.30 7.80 39.33
C GLY A 276 -4.88 8.30 39.64
N SER A 277 -3.84 7.59 39.19
CA SER A 277 -2.42 7.93 39.33
C SER A 277 -1.74 8.28 38.01
N ASP A 278 -2.42 8.14 36.87
CA ASP A 278 -1.90 8.62 35.60
C ASP A 278 -2.14 10.13 35.51
N GLU A 279 -1.06 10.91 35.40
CA GLU A 279 -1.11 12.34 35.13
C GLU A 279 -2.09 12.62 33.98
N PRO A 280 -2.99 13.60 34.10
CA PRO A 280 -3.91 13.94 33.03
C PRO A 280 -3.10 14.39 31.82
N ILE A 281 -2.99 13.54 30.81
CA ILE A 281 -2.44 13.93 29.52
C ILE A 281 -3.42 14.93 28.89
N GLU A 282 -2.97 16.17 28.73
CA GLU A 282 -3.72 17.24 28.05
C GLU A 282 -4.31 16.71 26.73
N GLY A 283 -5.64 16.79 26.60
CA GLY A 283 -6.36 16.44 25.37
C GLY A 283 -7.08 15.08 25.37
N LYS A 284 -6.93 14.23 26.40
CA LYS A 284 -7.80 13.04 26.57
C LYS A 284 -8.96 13.37 27.50
N LEU A 285 -10.13 13.67 26.93
CA LEU A 285 -11.39 13.71 27.70
C LEU A 285 -11.56 12.36 28.43
N PHE A 286 -11.91 12.45 29.72
CA PHE A 286 -12.27 11.36 30.62
C PHE A 286 -13.22 10.34 29.97
N SER A 287 -12.65 9.32 29.34
CA SER A 287 -13.34 8.09 28.95
C SER A 287 -12.58 6.96 29.63
N GLY A 288 -13.27 6.16 30.45
CA GLY A 288 -12.67 4.93 30.97
C GLY A 288 -12.16 4.13 29.78
N SER A 289 -10.93 3.61 29.85
CA SER A 289 -10.45 2.75 28.79
C SER A 289 -11.31 1.49 28.77
N ASP A 290 -12.04 1.25 27.68
CA ASP A 290 -12.71 -0.02 27.38
C ASP A 290 -11.71 -1.18 27.17
N GLU A 291 -10.48 -1.03 27.66
CA GLU A 291 -9.36 -1.94 27.46
C GLU A 291 -9.58 -3.23 28.26
N PRO A 292 -9.62 -4.39 27.59
CA PRO A 292 -9.79 -5.67 28.27
C PRO A 292 -8.65 -5.93 29.25
N ILE A 293 -8.97 -6.55 30.39
CA ILE A 293 -7.94 -7.12 31.25
C ILE A 293 -7.31 -8.31 30.51
N GLU A 294 -6.01 -8.20 30.27
CA GLU A 294 -5.23 -9.21 29.55
C GLU A 294 -4.71 -10.28 30.52
N GLY A 295 -5.19 -11.51 30.34
CA GLY A 295 -4.60 -12.71 30.91
C GLY A 295 -3.48 -13.26 30.04
N LYS A 296 -2.68 -14.17 30.60
CA LYS A 296 -1.56 -14.82 29.92
C LYS A 296 -1.76 -16.32 29.86
N LEU A 297 -1.62 -16.89 28.67
CA LEU A 297 -1.62 -18.33 28.44
C LEU A 297 -0.18 -18.86 28.43
N SER A 298 0.02 -19.99 29.11
CA SER A 298 1.17 -20.88 28.92
C SER A 298 0.67 -22.32 28.80
N TYR A 299 0.84 -22.96 27.65
CA TYR A 299 0.32 -24.29 27.39
C TYR A 299 1.40 -25.18 26.76
N ASN A 300 1.75 -26.28 27.42
CA ASN A 300 2.72 -27.23 26.90
C ASN A 300 2.00 -28.37 26.18
N VAL A 301 2.50 -28.71 25.00
CA VAL A 301 2.06 -29.87 24.22
C VAL A 301 3.25 -30.79 24.02
N ASN A 302 3.06 -32.06 24.37
CA ASN A 302 3.96 -33.13 24.02
C ASN A 302 3.34 -33.91 22.86
N PHE A 303 3.94 -33.80 21.68
CA PHE A 303 3.45 -34.43 20.46
C PHE A 303 3.72 -35.93 20.42
N ALA A 304 4.80 -36.38 21.06
CA ALA A 304 5.12 -37.81 21.16
C ALA A 304 4.11 -38.54 22.05
N ASP A 305 3.81 -37.97 23.22
CA ASP A 305 2.84 -38.53 24.16
C ASP A 305 1.39 -38.19 23.78
N LYS A 306 1.20 -37.32 22.79
CA LYS A 306 -0.10 -36.76 22.39
C LYS A 306 -0.86 -36.17 23.58
N THR A 307 -0.17 -35.44 24.45
CA THR A 307 -0.79 -34.80 25.62
C THR A 307 -0.53 -33.30 25.65
N GLY A 308 -1.34 -32.58 26.41
CA GLY A 308 -1.10 -31.18 26.70
C GLY A 308 -1.71 -30.73 28.01
N SER A 309 -1.13 -29.69 28.61
CA SER A 309 -1.58 -29.07 29.85
C SER A 309 -1.01 -27.66 29.97
N GLY A 310 -1.61 -26.80 30.76
CA GLY A 310 -1.14 -25.43 30.90
C GLY A 310 -1.80 -24.65 32.02
N SER A 311 -1.62 -23.33 31.96
CA SER A 311 -2.27 -22.40 32.87
C SER A 311 -2.62 -21.08 32.19
N ILE A 312 -3.63 -20.41 32.76
CA ILE A 312 -3.98 -19.03 32.44
C ILE A 312 -3.85 -18.19 33.71
N THR A 313 -3.10 -17.10 33.64
CA THR A 313 -2.86 -16.18 34.77
C THR A 313 -3.33 -14.77 34.43
N GLY A 314 -3.42 -13.88 35.43
CA GLY A 314 -3.77 -12.46 35.23
C GLY A 314 -5.26 -12.16 35.07
N LEU A 315 -6.13 -13.14 35.34
CA LEU A 315 -7.61 -13.00 35.34
C LEU A 315 -8.19 -13.39 36.71
N GLY A 316 -7.55 -12.92 37.78
CA GLY A 316 -7.80 -13.33 39.15
C GLY A 316 -6.92 -14.50 39.58
N ASN A 317 -7.53 -15.53 40.19
CA ASN A 317 -6.82 -16.76 40.54
C ASN A 317 -6.40 -17.50 39.26
N ASP A 318 -5.25 -18.16 39.32
CA ASP A 318 -4.76 -18.95 38.19
C ASP A 318 -5.75 -20.06 37.82
N ILE A 319 -5.95 -20.20 36.51
CA ILE A 319 -6.72 -21.30 35.94
C ILE A 319 -5.72 -22.39 35.55
N THR A 320 -5.89 -23.58 36.10
CA THR A 320 -5.14 -24.76 35.66
C THR A 320 -5.90 -25.41 34.52
N LEU A 321 -5.22 -25.66 33.42
CA LEU A 321 -5.70 -26.44 32.28
C LEU A 321 -5.11 -27.85 32.44
N GLU A 322 -5.92 -28.78 32.95
CA GLU A 322 -5.45 -30.12 33.31
C GLU A 322 -4.99 -30.91 32.08
N ARG A 323 -4.26 -32.00 32.33
CA ARG A 323 -3.73 -32.83 31.24
C ARG A 323 -4.86 -33.41 30.40
N GLY A 324 -4.88 -33.02 29.13
CA GLY A 324 -5.72 -33.61 28.10
C GLY A 324 -4.91 -34.43 27.09
N THR A 325 -5.62 -35.17 26.25
CA THR A 325 -5.05 -35.92 25.12
C THR A 325 -5.42 -35.24 23.81
N ILE A 326 -4.49 -35.26 22.85
CA ILE A 326 -4.75 -34.79 21.49
C ILE A 326 -5.73 -35.77 20.81
N SER A 327 -6.88 -35.23 20.41
CA SER A 327 -7.90 -35.96 19.64
C SER A 327 -8.26 -35.15 18.40
N GLY A 328 -8.03 -35.75 17.22
CA GLY A 328 -8.12 -35.03 15.95
C GLY A 328 -7.20 -33.82 15.93
N THR A 329 -7.77 -32.63 15.82
CA THR A 329 -7.04 -31.35 15.69
C THR A 329 -7.09 -30.49 16.96
N GLY A 330 -7.28 -31.09 18.14
CA GLY A 330 -7.44 -30.32 19.38
C GLY A 330 -7.27 -31.14 20.65
N ILE A 331 -7.45 -30.48 21.79
CA ILE A 331 -7.42 -31.06 23.13
C ILE A 331 -8.64 -30.55 23.89
N SER A 332 -9.27 -31.41 24.68
CA SER A 332 -10.28 -31.02 25.66
C SER A 332 -10.07 -31.83 26.94
N ALA A 333 -10.18 -31.15 28.07
CA ALA A 333 -10.00 -31.73 29.41
C ALA A 333 -10.50 -30.74 30.47
N ASN A 334 -10.42 -31.15 31.73
CA ASN A 334 -10.86 -30.35 32.86
C ASN A 334 -10.04 -29.04 33.00
N ALA A 335 -10.70 -28.02 33.51
CA ALA A 335 -10.08 -26.79 33.98
C ALA A 335 -10.52 -26.50 35.43
N THR A 336 -9.61 -25.94 36.22
CA THR A 336 -9.89 -25.57 37.61
C THR A 336 -9.43 -24.15 37.91
N GLN A 337 -10.22 -23.42 38.70
CA GLN A 337 -9.88 -22.09 39.18
C GLN A 337 -10.33 -21.94 40.64
N SER A 338 -9.40 -22.12 41.58
CA SER A 338 -9.74 -22.20 43.01
C SER A 338 -10.78 -23.31 43.27
N TYR A 339 -11.98 -22.98 43.73
CA TYR A 339 -13.07 -23.94 43.96
C TYR A 339 -13.95 -24.19 42.71
N LYS A 340 -13.74 -23.44 41.62
CA LYS A 340 -14.49 -23.62 40.37
C LYS A 340 -13.90 -24.77 39.57
N TRP A 341 -14.78 -25.61 39.04
CA TRP A 341 -14.45 -26.75 38.19
C TRP A 341 -15.22 -26.62 36.88
N GLY A 342 -14.61 -27.08 35.79
CA GLY A 342 -15.18 -27.01 34.47
C GLY A 342 -14.27 -27.64 33.44
N GLU A 343 -14.40 -27.21 32.19
CA GLU A 343 -13.71 -27.81 31.05
C GLU A 343 -13.02 -26.74 30.21
N TYR A 344 -11.94 -27.11 29.54
CA TYR A 344 -11.40 -26.33 28.44
C TYR A 344 -11.40 -27.13 27.14
N SER A 345 -11.42 -26.39 26.04
CA SER A 345 -11.18 -26.94 24.71
C SER A 345 -10.27 -26.00 23.94
N LEU A 346 -9.34 -26.56 23.18
CA LEU A 346 -8.50 -25.82 22.24
C LEU A 346 -8.33 -26.60 20.93
N GLY A 347 -8.12 -25.86 19.85
CA GLY A 347 -7.72 -26.39 18.55
C GLY A 347 -6.32 -25.93 18.16
N PHE A 348 -5.68 -26.69 17.27
CA PHE A 348 -4.45 -26.30 16.59
C PHE A 348 -4.77 -25.53 15.31
N TYR A 349 -4.02 -24.46 15.05
CA TYR A 349 -4.21 -23.57 13.92
C TYR A 349 -2.90 -23.30 13.17
N GLY A 350 -3.02 -23.01 11.88
CA GLY A 350 -1.92 -22.90 10.92
C GLY A 350 -1.56 -24.24 10.28
N LYS A 351 -0.74 -24.25 9.23
CA LYS A 351 -0.41 -25.48 8.47
C LYS A 351 0.47 -26.46 9.26
N ASN A 352 1.11 -26.02 10.34
CA ASN A 352 2.06 -26.81 11.14
C ASN A 352 1.81 -26.69 12.65
N ALA A 353 0.58 -26.41 13.10
CA ALA A 353 0.25 -26.13 14.50
C ALA A 353 1.09 -24.98 15.08
N GLU A 354 1.17 -23.88 14.35
CA GLU A 354 1.84 -22.66 14.79
C GLU A 354 1.11 -21.98 15.94
N GLU A 355 -0.19 -22.21 16.08
CA GLU A 355 -1.04 -21.58 17.09
C GLU A 355 -1.95 -22.60 17.79
N VAL A 356 -2.34 -22.25 19.01
CA VAL A 356 -3.52 -22.79 19.69
C VAL A 356 -4.51 -21.67 19.95
N SER A 357 -5.79 -22.01 19.89
CA SER A 357 -6.88 -21.12 20.31
C SER A 357 -8.00 -21.95 20.93
N GLY A 358 -8.61 -21.41 21.97
CA GLY A 358 -9.56 -22.15 22.77
C GLY A 358 -10.38 -21.32 23.73
N LYS A 359 -11.10 -22.03 24.59
CA LYS A 359 -11.93 -21.46 25.64
C LYS A 359 -11.99 -22.34 26.88
N VAL A 360 -12.26 -21.71 28.02
CA VAL A 360 -12.56 -22.36 29.29
C VAL A 360 -14.03 -22.10 29.62
N SER A 361 -14.72 -23.13 30.08
CA SER A 361 -16.09 -23.07 30.56
C SER A 361 -16.16 -23.46 32.02
N PHE A 362 -16.87 -22.68 32.83
CA PHE A 362 -17.23 -23.02 34.21
C PHE A 362 -18.75 -23.00 34.34
N ASP A 363 -19.30 -23.93 35.11
CA ASP A 363 -20.75 -24.03 35.35
C ASP A 363 -21.59 -24.07 34.05
N GLY A 364 -21.04 -24.71 33.00
CA GLY A 364 -21.70 -24.84 31.70
C GLY A 364 -21.71 -23.58 30.82
N LYS A 365 -21.00 -22.51 31.21
CA LYS A 365 -20.88 -21.25 30.46
C LYS A 365 -19.45 -20.99 30.00
N ASP A 366 -19.27 -20.40 28.82
CA ASP A 366 -17.96 -19.97 28.33
C ASP A 366 -17.46 -18.76 29.15
N VAL A 367 -16.36 -18.88 29.90
CA VAL A 367 -15.88 -17.80 30.78
C VAL A 367 -14.63 -17.12 30.25
N VAL A 368 -13.71 -17.88 29.69
CA VAL A 368 -12.39 -17.37 29.26
C VAL A 368 -12.11 -17.78 27.83
N GLY A 369 -11.74 -16.83 26.97
CA GLY A 369 -11.18 -17.07 25.65
C GLY A 369 -9.67 -16.94 25.69
N PHE A 370 -8.94 -17.78 24.97
CA PHE A 370 -7.47 -17.75 24.97
C PHE A 370 -6.87 -18.20 23.65
N GLY A 371 -5.67 -17.72 23.38
CA GLY A 371 -4.84 -18.19 22.27
C GLY A 371 -3.36 -18.10 22.59
N GLY A 372 -2.53 -18.79 21.82
CA GLY A 372 -1.09 -18.63 21.90
C GLY A 372 -0.34 -19.19 20.72
N THR A 373 0.86 -18.65 20.52
CA THR A 373 1.77 -19.02 19.45
C THR A 373 2.80 -20.00 19.97
N ARG A 374 3.12 -21.01 19.16
CA ARG A 374 4.09 -22.05 19.48
C ARG A 374 5.50 -21.49 19.54
N GLY A 375 6.23 -21.84 20.59
CA GLY A 375 7.69 -21.72 20.63
C GLY A 375 8.41 -22.74 19.73
N GLN A 376 9.72 -22.86 19.92
CA GLN A 376 10.50 -23.90 19.23
C GLN A 376 10.11 -25.29 19.74
N ILE A 377 10.06 -26.26 18.83
CA ILE A 377 9.85 -27.67 19.19
C ILE A 377 11.17 -28.23 19.74
N GLN A 378 11.13 -28.71 20.98
CA GLN A 378 12.23 -29.39 21.64
C GLN A 378 12.11 -30.90 21.37
N LYS A 379 13.16 -31.51 20.83
CA LYS A 379 13.18 -32.92 20.43
C LYS A 379 13.76 -33.81 21.51
#